data_AF-A0A967F3Z1-F1
#
_entry.id   AF-A0A967F3Z1-F1
#
_cell.length_a   1.000
_cell.length_b   1.000
_cell.length_c   1.000
_cell.angle_alpha   90.00
_cell.angle_beta   90.00
_cell.angle_gamma   90.00
#
_symmetry.space_group_name_H-M   'P 1'
#
loop_
_entity.id
_entity.type
_entity.pdbx_description
1 polymer ?
#
loop_
_entity_poly.entity_id
_entity_poly.type
_entity_poly.pdbx_seq_one_letter_code
_entity_poly.pdbx_strand_id
1 'polypeptide(L)'
;RWGLDALHEERVRDFLSRLGRRQLKDVSLAPLLGHSLEWLVRDDRHQEILTHALRYCIVVLNDNRDAIRERVQQKSPWWIPGFVDDRILQQMLERIEVQLFEMSLDSSHPLRGQFNRWVLNLAHELRTSPEHRRIGRRLKQELLENDALQDYLYGIWEELSGRLEKDLSRPDSKVREQIGEWVDNVAAELGQDGDMQDWINAWLTDSVVQVVDRNRAQIASLISDTVKSWDGLDTSRRVELAIGRDLQFIRINGTLVGGLVGVVIHAIKLI
;
A
#
# COMPACT_ATOMS: atom_id res chain seq x y z
N ARG A 1 -12.75 15.69 -15.38
CA ARG A 1 -12.74 16.54 -14.17
C ARG A 1 -13.23 15.83 -12.89
N TRP A 2 -13.82 14.63 -12.96
CA TRP A 2 -14.44 13.98 -11.79
C TRP A 2 -13.50 13.07 -10.95
N GLY A 3 -12.26 12.83 -11.40
CA GLY A 3 -11.31 11.95 -10.71
C GLY A 3 -10.40 12.64 -9.68
N LEU A 4 -10.12 13.94 -9.87
CA LEU A 4 -9.22 14.71 -9.00
C LEU A 4 -9.95 15.28 -7.77
N ASP A 5 -11.23 15.65 -7.92
CA ASP A 5 -12.10 16.00 -6.78
C ASP A 5 -12.44 14.79 -5.89
N ALA A 6 -12.05 13.56 -6.22
CA ALA A 6 -12.17 12.43 -5.29
C ALA A 6 -11.03 12.39 -4.25
N LEU A 7 -9.96 13.19 -4.46
CA LEU A 7 -8.76 13.27 -3.63
C LEU A 7 -8.81 14.37 -2.56
N HIS A 8 -10.00 14.87 -2.21
CA HIS A 8 -10.15 15.92 -1.19
C HIS A 8 -9.52 15.54 0.17
N GLU A 9 -8.89 16.55 0.77
CA GLU A 9 -8.11 16.60 2.03
C GLU A 9 -8.55 15.60 3.13
N GLU A 10 -9.80 15.66 3.56
CA GLU A 10 -10.28 14.83 4.69
C GLU A 10 -10.40 13.35 4.33
N ARG A 11 -10.83 13.01 3.11
CA ARG A 11 -11.03 11.61 2.70
C ARG A 11 -9.72 10.88 2.54
N VAL A 12 -8.68 11.58 2.07
CA VAL A 12 -7.35 10.99 1.92
C VAL A 12 -6.69 10.80 3.28
N ARG A 13 -6.81 11.77 4.19
CA ARG A 13 -6.35 11.60 5.58
C ARG A 13 -7.00 10.40 6.25
N ASP A 14 -8.33 10.29 6.16
CA ASP A 14 -9.08 9.15 6.69
C ASP A 14 -8.74 7.83 5.97
N PHE A 15 -8.49 7.87 4.66
CA PHE A 15 -8.09 6.70 3.89
C PHE A 15 -6.69 6.22 4.30
N LEU A 16 -5.70 7.10 4.37
CA LEU A 16 -4.33 6.78 4.78
C LEU A 16 -4.29 6.31 6.23
N SER A 17 -5.03 6.96 7.13
CA SER A 17 -5.16 6.53 8.53
C SER A 17 -5.82 5.15 8.62
N ARG A 18 -6.90 4.89 7.88
CA ARG A 18 -7.55 3.56 7.85
C ARG A 18 -6.68 2.49 7.22
N LEU A 19 -5.98 2.80 6.12
CA LEU A 19 -5.07 1.89 5.43
C LEU A 19 -3.89 1.54 6.34
N GLY A 20 -3.28 2.55 6.95
CA GLY A 20 -2.20 2.39 7.93
C GLY A 20 -2.65 1.57 9.13
N ARG A 21 -3.79 1.90 9.74
CA ARG A 21 -4.37 1.12 10.84
C ARG A 21 -4.64 -0.33 10.44
N ARG A 22 -5.19 -0.59 9.24
CA ARG A 22 -5.54 -1.93 8.77
C ARG A 22 -4.31 -2.77 8.47
N GLN A 23 -3.31 -2.22 7.79
CA GLN A 23 -2.05 -2.91 7.49
C GLN A 23 -1.20 -3.11 8.75
N LEU A 24 -1.08 -2.09 9.61
CA LEU A 24 -0.29 -2.23 10.82
C LEU A 24 -0.97 -3.15 11.84
N LYS A 25 -2.30 -3.31 11.85
CA LYS A 25 -3.04 -4.10 12.85
C LYS A 25 -2.52 -5.54 12.98
N ASP A 26 -2.23 -6.19 11.86
CA ASP A 26 -1.82 -7.59 11.85
C ASP A 26 -0.29 -7.74 11.95
N VAL A 27 0.45 -6.64 11.80
CA VAL A 27 1.90 -6.61 11.90
C VAL A 27 2.35 -6.47 13.36
N SER A 28 3.25 -7.35 13.77
CA SER A 28 3.96 -7.28 15.05
C SER A 28 5.37 -6.70 14.83
N LEU A 29 5.61 -5.48 15.30
CA LEU A 29 6.89 -4.78 15.09
C LEU A 29 8.09 -5.50 15.69
N ALA A 30 7.97 -6.04 16.90
CA ALA A 30 9.10 -6.69 17.58
C ALA A 30 9.62 -7.93 16.82
N PRO A 31 8.78 -8.90 16.42
CA PRO A 31 9.21 -10.00 15.55
C PRO A 31 9.82 -9.56 14.22
N LEU A 32 9.24 -8.53 13.56
CA LEU A 32 9.79 -8.01 12.31
C LEU A 32 11.21 -7.44 12.48
N LEU A 33 11.43 -6.64 13.54
CA LEU A 33 12.75 -6.11 13.87
C LEU A 33 13.74 -7.25 14.19
N GLY A 34 13.29 -8.27 14.92
CA GLY A 34 14.12 -9.45 15.19
C GLY A 34 14.53 -10.19 13.92
N HIS A 35 13.60 -10.41 12.98
CA HIS A 35 13.92 -11.01 11.68
C HIS A 35 14.88 -10.15 10.84
N SER A 36 14.70 -8.83 10.88
CA SER A 36 15.56 -7.90 10.15
C SER A 36 16.99 -7.90 10.72
N LEU A 37 17.13 -7.92 12.05
CA LEU A 37 18.43 -8.03 12.71
C LEU A 37 19.11 -9.38 12.42
N GLU A 38 18.36 -10.48 12.43
CA GLU A 38 18.89 -11.80 12.07
C GLU A 38 19.42 -11.84 10.63
N TRP A 39 18.69 -11.22 9.69
CA TRP A 39 19.14 -11.07 8.32
C TRP A 39 20.43 -10.22 8.21
N LEU A 40 20.48 -9.08 8.91
CA LEU A 40 21.68 -8.22 8.98
C LEU A 40 22.90 -8.94 9.59
N VAL A 41 22.67 -9.88 10.52
CA VAL A 41 23.74 -10.70 11.09
C VAL A 41 24.22 -11.75 10.11
N ARG A 42 23.30 -12.42 9.40
CA ARG A 42 23.62 -13.48 8.43
C ARG A 42 24.58 -13.01 7.33
N ASP A 43 24.37 -11.79 6.85
CA ASP A 43 25.17 -11.19 5.78
C ASP A 43 26.32 -10.31 6.31
N ASP A 44 26.62 -10.39 7.61
CA ASP A 44 27.63 -9.59 8.32
C ASP A 44 27.47 -8.05 8.22
N ARG A 45 26.36 -7.57 7.65
CA ARG A 45 26.04 -6.14 7.46
C ARG A 45 26.03 -5.34 8.76
N HIS A 46 25.63 -5.98 9.87
CA HIS A 46 25.70 -5.37 11.19
C HIS A 46 27.14 -4.98 11.61
N GLN A 47 28.18 -5.66 11.11
CA GLN A 47 29.59 -5.31 11.36
C GLN A 47 30.03 -4.07 10.57
N GLU A 48 29.50 -3.88 9.36
CA GLU A 48 29.73 -2.65 8.58
C GLU A 48 29.13 -1.45 9.32
N ILE A 49 27.88 -1.58 9.79
CA ILE A 49 27.20 -0.56 10.61
C ILE A 49 28.01 -0.26 11.87
N LEU A 50 28.46 -1.30 12.59
CA LEU A 50 29.31 -1.12 13.76
C LEU A 50 30.59 -0.34 13.43
N THR A 51 31.24 -0.65 12.29
CA THR A 51 32.46 0.06 11.86
C THR A 51 32.20 1.54 11.65
N HIS A 52 31.10 1.89 10.98
CA HIS A 52 30.71 3.29 10.78
C HIS A 52 30.38 3.98 12.11
N ALA A 53 29.65 3.30 13.00
CA ALA A 53 29.34 3.82 14.33
C ALA A 53 30.60 4.07 15.16
N LEU A 54 31.56 3.14 15.16
CA LEU A 54 32.84 3.28 15.85
C LEU A 54 33.63 4.48 15.33
N ARG A 55 33.74 4.62 14.00
CA ARG A 55 34.41 5.77 13.36
C ARG A 55 33.76 7.10 13.73
N TYR A 56 32.43 7.14 13.70
CA TYR A 56 31.68 8.33 14.11
C TYR A 56 31.91 8.64 15.60
N CYS A 57 31.89 7.64 16.47
CA CYS A 57 32.17 7.81 17.90
C CYS A 57 33.58 8.36 18.15
N ILE A 58 34.60 7.92 17.40
CA ILE A 58 35.96 8.45 17.51
C ILE A 58 35.98 9.94 17.18
N VAL A 59 35.35 10.35 16.08
CA VAL A 59 35.26 11.77 15.67
C VAL A 59 34.54 12.59 16.74
N VAL A 60 33.36 12.14 17.17
CA VAL A 60 32.58 12.85 18.20
C VAL A 60 33.34 12.95 19.52
N LEU A 61 34.04 11.89 19.93
CA LEU A 61 34.82 11.87 21.16
C LEU A 61 35.96 12.89 21.10
N ASN A 62 36.68 12.94 19.96
CA ASN A 62 37.79 13.87 19.76
C ASN A 62 37.30 15.32 19.71
N ASP A 63 36.23 15.60 18.95
CA ASP A 63 35.68 16.95 18.77
C ASP A 63 35.07 17.51 20.06
N ASN A 64 34.64 16.65 20.99
CA ASN A 64 33.99 17.05 22.24
C ASN A 64 34.85 16.82 23.48
N ARG A 65 36.16 16.54 23.34
CA ARG A 65 37.08 16.24 24.46
C ARG A 65 37.01 17.30 25.57
N ASP A 66 37.05 18.58 25.21
CA ASP A 66 37.03 19.68 26.18
C ASP A 66 35.66 19.84 26.85
N ALA A 67 34.58 19.70 26.08
CA ALA A 67 33.21 19.74 26.61
C ALA A 67 32.92 18.56 27.54
N ILE A 68 33.51 17.39 27.29
CA ILE A 68 33.44 16.24 28.19
C ILE A 68 34.22 16.53 29.47
N ARG A 69 35.44 17.08 29.35
CA ARG A 69 36.26 17.49 30.50
C ARG A 69 35.52 18.45 31.42
N GLU A 70 34.98 19.53 30.86
CA GLU A 70 34.28 20.54 31.64
C GLU A 70 33.08 19.93 32.39
N ARG A 71 32.28 19.08 31.73
CA ARG A 71 31.13 18.42 32.35
C ARG A 71 31.51 17.44 33.45
N VAL A 72 32.63 16.74 33.31
CA VAL A 72 33.13 15.82 34.34
C VAL A 72 33.60 16.63 35.54
N GLN A 73 34.42 17.67 35.34
CA GLN A 73 34.89 18.55 36.42
C GLN A 73 33.73 19.17 37.22
N GLN A 74 32.65 19.59 36.55
CA GLN A 74 31.46 20.13 37.20
C GLN A 74 30.73 19.12 38.10
N LYS A 75 30.86 17.82 37.82
CA LYS A 75 30.23 16.73 38.58
C LYS A 75 31.21 16.01 39.51
N SER A 76 32.48 16.39 39.50
CA SER A 76 33.51 15.72 40.27
C SER A 76 33.35 15.99 41.78
N PRO A 77 33.47 14.94 42.61
CA PRO A 77 33.39 15.10 44.06
C PRO A 77 34.42 16.10 44.60
N TRP A 78 34.02 16.88 45.61
CA TRP A 78 34.85 17.92 46.23
C TRP A 78 36.18 17.43 46.83
N TRP A 79 36.30 16.13 47.11
CA TRP A 79 37.51 15.51 47.66
C TRP A 79 38.55 15.11 46.60
N ILE A 80 38.22 15.17 45.31
CA ILE A 80 39.16 14.88 44.22
C ILE A 80 39.87 16.18 43.80
N PRO A 81 41.21 16.25 43.88
CA PRO A 81 41.94 17.40 43.36
C PRO A 81 41.76 17.51 41.83
N GLY A 82 41.49 18.71 41.31
CA GLY A 82 41.19 18.91 39.88
C GLY A 82 42.27 18.39 38.91
N PHE A 83 43.54 18.41 39.30
CA PHE A 83 44.64 17.86 38.49
C PHE A 83 44.61 16.33 38.40
N VAL A 84 44.08 15.64 39.42
CA VAL A 84 43.93 14.18 39.43
C VAL A 84 42.76 13.79 38.55
N ASP A 85 41.64 14.48 38.69
CA ASP A 85 40.44 14.28 37.87
C ASP A 85 40.76 14.43 36.37
N ASP A 86 41.46 15.51 36.01
CA ASP A 86 41.88 15.76 34.63
C ASP A 86 42.80 14.67 34.07
N ARG A 87 43.77 14.22 34.87
CA ARG A 87 44.72 13.19 34.43
C ARG A 87 44.02 11.84 34.25
N ILE A 88 43.12 11.47 35.16
CA ILE A 88 42.34 10.24 35.06
C ILE A 88 41.45 10.30 33.82
N LEU A 89 40.72 11.40 33.63
CA LEU A 89 39.84 11.57 32.49
C LEU A 89 40.61 11.53 31.16
N GLN A 90 41.75 12.22 31.06
CA GLN A 90 42.58 12.17 29.86
C GLN A 90 43.02 10.73 29.53
N GLN A 91 43.51 9.99 30.53
CA GLN A 91 43.92 8.60 30.34
C GLN A 91 42.75 7.69 29.96
N MET A 92 41.57 7.91 30.54
CA MET A 92 40.36 7.15 30.19
C MET A 92 39.92 7.43 28.76
N LEU A 93 39.85 8.71 28.36
CA LEU A 93 39.45 9.11 27.01
C LEU A 93 40.43 8.57 25.97
N GLU A 94 41.74 8.64 26.24
CA GLU A 94 42.78 8.07 25.36
C GLU A 94 42.64 6.55 25.24
N ARG A 95 42.41 5.82 26.34
CA ARG A 95 42.19 4.37 26.30
C ARG A 95 40.92 4.00 25.55
N ILE A 96 39.83 4.73 25.74
CA ILE A 96 38.57 4.52 25.02
C ILE A 96 38.78 4.77 23.52
N GLU A 97 39.46 5.86 23.17
CA GLU A 97 39.76 6.22 21.79
C GLU A 97 40.60 5.13 21.09
N VAL A 98 41.68 4.67 21.74
CA VAL A 98 42.50 3.55 21.24
C VAL A 98 41.65 2.30 21.07
N GLN A 99 40.83 1.94 22.06
CA GLN A 99 39.98 0.75 22.00
C GLN A 99 38.96 0.82 20.86
N LEU A 100 38.32 1.97 20.66
CA LEU A 100 37.37 2.20 19.55
C LEU A 100 38.08 2.12 18.20
N PHE A 101 39.28 2.68 18.11
CA PHE A 101 40.10 2.68 16.90
C PHE A 101 40.53 1.25 16.54
N GLU A 102 41.06 0.48 17.50
CA GLU A 102 41.43 -0.93 17.33
C GLU A 102 40.22 -1.76 16.84
N MET A 103 39.06 -1.61 17.48
CA MET A 103 37.83 -2.27 17.04
C MET A 103 37.42 -1.86 15.62
N SER A 104 37.66 -0.61 15.21
CA SER A 104 37.28 -0.12 13.88
C SER A 104 38.16 -0.66 12.76
N LEU A 105 39.41 -1.05 13.08
CA LEU A 105 40.39 -1.58 12.14
C LEU A 105 40.39 -3.11 12.07
N ASP A 106 40.26 -3.78 13.22
CA ASP A 106 40.30 -5.24 13.32
C ASP A 106 38.88 -5.83 13.30
N SER A 107 38.55 -6.53 12.22
CA SER A 107 37.28 -7.25 12.09
C SER A 107 37.17 -8.46 13.03
N SER A 108 38.30 -9.02 13.48
CA SER A 108 38.37 -10.17 14.38
C SER A 108 38.40 -9.80 15.87
N HIS A 109 38.28 -8.51 16.20
CA HIS A 109 38.42 -8.00 17.55
C HIS A 109 37.41 -8.66 18.53
N PRO A 110 37.83 -9.10 19.74
CA PRO A 110 36.96 -9.83 20.68
C PRO A 110 35.65 -9.10 21.05
N LEU A 111 35.69 -7.76 21.18
CA LEU A 111 34.49 -6.94 21.44
C LEU A 111 33.50 -6.95 20.27
N ARG A 112 33.95 -7.11 19.01
CA ARG A 112 33.05 -7.25 17.86
C ARG A 112 32.32 -8.60 17.90
N GLY A 113 33.02 -9.65 18.33
CA GLY A 113 32.40 -10.95 18.61
C GLY A 113 31.37 -10.90 19.76
N GLN A 114 31.63 -10.12 20.81
CA GLN A 114 30.66 -9.86 21.87
C GLN A 114 29.44 -9.10 21.36
N PHE A 115 29.65 -8.07 20.54
CA PHE A 115 28.57 -7.35 19.88
C PHE A 115 27.72 -8.27 19.00
N ASN A 116 28.34 -9.12 18.18
CA ASN A 116 27.61 -10.08 17.34
C ASN A 116 26.70 -10.99 18.17
N ARG A 117 27.22 -11.57 19.26
CA ARG A 117 26.42 -12.40 20.18
C ARG A 117 25.27 -11.62 20.82
N TRP A 118 25.52 -10.38 21.21
CA TRP A 118 24.49 -9.50 21.76
C TRP A 118 23.39 -9.21 20.73
N VAL A 119 23.74 -8.89 19.48
CA VAL A 119 22.75 -8.65 18.40
C VAL A 119 21.93 -9.91 18.11
N LEU A 120 22.57 -11.09 18.05
CA LEU A 120 21.86 -12.37 17.86
C LEU A 120 20.88 -12.67 18.99
N ASN A 121 21.30 -12.45 20.24
CA ASN A 121 20.42 -12.63 21.40
C ASN A 121 19.26 -11.63 21.37
N LEU A 122 19.54 -10.37 21.06
CA LEU A 122 18.51 -9.34 20.93
C LEU A 122 17.50 -9.69 19.81
N ALA A 123 17.97 -10.16 18.65
CA ALA A 123 17.13 -10.61 17.56
C ALA A 123 16.20 -11.76 18.00
N HIS A 124 16.74 -12.73 18.75
CA HIS A 124 15.98 -13.82 19.31
C HIS A 124 14.93 -13.34 20.33
N GLU A 125 15.33 -12.51 21.30
CA GLU A 125 14.47 -11.97 22.35
C GLU A 125 13.33 -11.13 21.77
N LEU A 126 13.59 -10.31 20.75
CA LEU A 126 12.57 -9.54 20.04
C LEU A 126 11.48 -10.42 19.41
N ARG A 127 11.84 -11.64 18.98
CA ARG A 127 10.92 -12.61 18.38
C ARG A 127 10.14 -13.40 19.42
N THR A 128 10.79 -13.84 20.49
CA THR A 128 10.23 -14.83 21.42
C THR A 128 9.65 -14.22 22.70
N SER A 129 10.26 -13.14 23.21
CA SER A 129 9.93 -12.58 24.52
C SER A 129 8.52 -11.96 24.56
N PRO A 130 7.69 -12.30 25.56
CA PRO A 130 6.43 -11.60 25.82
C PRO A 130 6.63 -10.10 26.10
N GLU A 131 7.75 -9.72 26.71
CA GLU A 131 8.05 -8.33 27.06
C GLU A 131 8.31 -7.48 25.83
N HIS A 132 9.17 -7.93 24.91
CA HIS A 132 9.44 -7.20 23.66
C HIS A 132 8.21 -7.12 22.77
N ARG A 133 7.35 -8.15 22.77
CA ARG A 133 6.04 -8.06 22.12
C ARG A 133 5.17 -6.96 22.73
N ARG A 134 5.22 -6.74 24.05
CA ARG A 134 4.52 -5.63 24.71
C ARG A 134 5.10 -4.27 24.31
N ILE A 135 6.43 -4.15 24.27
CA ILE A 135 7.11 -2.92 23.84
C ILE A 135 6.76 -2.60 22.38
N GLY A 136 6.84 -3.59 21.50
CA GLY A 136 6.48 -3.42 20.08
C GLY A 136 5.02 -3.05 19.88
N ARG A 137 4.09 -3.57 20.70
CA ARG A 137 2.69 -3.14 20.69
C ARG A 137 2.53 -1.69 21.15
N ARG A 138 3.26 -1.28 22.20
CA ARG A 138 3.23 0.11 22.69
C ARG A 138 3.76 1.07 21.62
N LEU A 139 4.93 0.78 21.04
CA LEU A 139 5.51 1.61 19.99
C LEU A 139 4.58 1.71 18.78
N LYS A 140 3.97 0.59 18.36
CA LYS A 140 2.96 0.58 17.31
C LYS A 140 1.77 1.46 17.64
N GLN A 141 1.28 1.40 18.89
CA GLN A 141 0.18 2.22 19.35
C GLN A 141 0.57 3.71 19.35
N GLU A 142 1.73 4.05 19.89
CA GLU A 142 2.28 5.41 19.86
C GLU A 142 2.39 5.94 18.42
N LEU A 143 2.87 5.14 17.47
CA LEU A 143 2.93 5.53 16.06
C LEU A 143 1.55 5.73 15.43
N LEU A 144 0.57 4.90 15.78
CA LEU A 144 -0.81 5.00 15.27
C LEU A 144 -1.59 6.15 15.91
N GLU A 145 -1.23 6.55 17.13
CA GLU A 145 -1.85 7.62 17.91
C GLU A 145 -1.10 8.95 17.76
N ASN A 146 0.04 8.98 17.05
CA ASN A 146 0.79 10.19 16.83
C ASN A 146 0.18 11.01 15.69
N ASP A 147 -0.65 11.99 16.08
CA ASP A 147 -1.29 12.92 15.15
C ASP A 147 -0.26 13.74 14.36
N ALA A 148 0.87 14.12 14.97
CA ALA A 148 1.93 14.87 14.28
C ALA A 148 2.59 14.06 13.14
N LEU A 149 2.75 12.75 13.32
CA LEU A 149 3.23 11.86 12.26
C LEU A 149 2.20 11.73 11.13
N GLN A 150 0.92 11.62 11.47
CA GLN A 150 -0.16 11.58 10.48
C GLN A 150 -0.21 12.88 9.66
N ASP A 151 -0.10 14.03 10.33
CA ASP A 151 -0.10 15.34 9.71
C ASP A 151 1.13 15.56 8.81
N TYR A 152 2.30 15.06 9.23
CA TYR A 152 3.52 15.10 8.42
C TYR A 152 3.39 14.23 7.14
N LEU A 153 2.92 12.99 7.28
CA LEU A 153 2.70 12.10 6.13
C LEU A 153 1.64 12.67 5.18
N TYR A 154 0.64 13.34 5.74
CA TYR A 154 -0.37 14.05 4.98
C TYR A 154 0.25 15.19 4.16
N GLY A 155 1.11 16.03 4.77
CA GLY A 155 1.80 17.11 4.04
C GLY A 155 2.67 16.61 2.89
N ILE A 156 3.35 15.47 3.05
CA ILE A 156 4.10 14.83 1.96
C ILE A 156 3.16 14.40 0.82
N TRP A 157 2.02 13.80 1.17
CA TRP A 157 1.05 13.38 0.17
C TRP A 157 0.47 14.56 -0.59
N GLU A 158 0.11 15.64 0.11
CA GLU A 158 -0.40 16.88 -0.48
C GLU A 158 0.62 17.50 -1.44
N GLU A 159 1.89 17.58 -1.02
CA GLU A 159 2.97 18.09 -1.86
C GLU A 159 3.18 17.23 -3.11
N LEU A 160 3.14 15.90 -2.97
CA LEU A 160 3.30 14.97 -4.08
C LEU A 160 2.13 15.05 -5.06
N SER A 161 0.90 15.04 -4.55
CA SER A 161 -0.32 15.11 -5.36
C SER A 161 -0.43 16.45 -6.07
N GLY A 162 -0.14 17.57 -5.39
CA GLY A 162 -0.09 18.89 -6.01
C GLY A 162 1.00 19.02 -7.08
N ARG A 163 2.19 18.44 -6.85
CA ARG A 163 3.26 18.37 -7.87
C ARG A 163 2.83 17.53 -9.07
N LEU A 164 2.21 16.39 -8.85
CA LEU A 164 1.75 15.49 -9.90
C LEU A 164 0.63 16.14 -10.73
N GLU A 165 -0.35 16.78 -10.08
CA GLU A 165 -1.42 17.51 -10.76
C GLU A 165 -0.87 18.66 -11.61
N LYS A 166 0.07 19.43 -11.04
CA LYS A 166 0.74 20.51 -11.75
C LYS A 166 1.55 19.99 -12.94
N ASP A 167 2.23 18.85 -12.81
CA ASP A 167 2.97 18.24 -13.91
C ASP A 167 2.01 17.75 -15.01
N LEU A 168 1.00 16.95 -14.67
CA LEU A 168 0.03 16.38 -15.60
C LEU A 168 -0.77 17.44 -16.38
N SER A 169 -0.99 18.61 -15.76
CA SER A 169 -1.67 19.75 -16.40
C SER A 169 -0.81 20.46 -17.45
N ARG A 170 0.50 20.17 -17.50
CA ARG A 170 1.40 20.80 -18.47
C ARG A 170 1.39 20.07 -19.81
N PRO A 171 1.45 20.79 -20.94
CA PRO A 171 1.57 20.17 -22.26
C PRO A 171 2.84 19.32 -22.43
N ASP A 172 3.90 19.58 -21.66
CA ASP A 172 5.21 18.91 -21.71
C ASP A 172 5.45 17.92 -20.55
N SER A 173 4.39 17.38 -19.93
CA SER A 173 4.49 16.44 -18.81
C SER A 173 5.22 15.15 -19.20
N LYS A 174 6.42 14.96 -18.64
CA LYS A 174 7.18 13.70 -18.76
C LYS A 174 6.48 12.53 -18.07
N VAL A 175 5.73 12.81 -17.00
CA VAL A 175 4.95 11.77 -16.31
C VAL A 175 3.82 11.27 -17.21
N ARG A 176 3.12 12.18 -17.90
CA ARG A 176 2.09 11.79 -18.87
C ARG A 176 2.68 11.01 -20.04
N GLU A 177 3.85 11.42 -20.54
CA GLU A 177 4.58 10.73 -21.60
C GLU A 177 4.95 9.30 -21.18
N GLN A 178 5.59 9.12 -20.01
CA GLN A 178 5.96 7.79 -19.50
C GLN A 178 4.75 6.89 -19.19
N ILE A 179 3.68 7.45 -18.63
CA ILE A 179 2.44 6.69 -18.42
C ILE A 179 1.84 6.28 -19.77
N GLY A 180 1.86 7.17 -20.77
CA GLY A 180 1.44 6.88 -22.13
C GLY A 180 2.24 5.74 -22.74
N GLU A 181 3.57 5.82 -22.70
CA GLU A 181 4.45 4.75 -23.19
C GLU A 181 4.21 3.43 -22.46
N TRP A 182 4.03 3.45 -21.14
CA TRP A 182 3.76 2.24 -20.37
C TRP A 182 2.41 1.63 -20.73
N VAL A 183 1.37 2.45 -20.89
CA VAL A 183 0.03 2.01 -21.34
C VAL A 183 0.10 1.45 -22.75
N ASP A 184 0.82 2.10 -23.65
CA ASP A 184 1.00 1.64 -25.04
C ASP A 184 1.76 0.32 -25.10
N ASN A 185 2.80 0.15 -24.27
CA ASN A 185 3.56 -1.09 -24.17
C ASN A 185 2.71 -2.23 -23.59
N VAL A 186 1.96 -1.98 -22.51
CA VAL A 186 1.04 -2.95 -21.92
C VAL A 186 -0.08 -3.30 -22.92
N ALA A 187 -0.60 -2.33 -23.68
CA ALA A 187 -1.60 -2.57 -24.71
C ALA A 187 -1.04 -3.38 -25.88
N ALA A 188 0.21 -3.13 -26.29
CA ALA A 188 0.89 -3.87 -27.34
C ALA A 188 1.20 -5.32 -26.93
N GLU A 189 1.58 -5.54 -25.66
CA GLU A 189 1.86 -6.85 -25.10
C GLU A 189 0.57 -7.65 -24.86
N LEU A 190 -0.47 -7.00 -24.33
CA LEU A 190 -1.82 -7.56 -24.25
C LEU A 190 -2.37 -7.93 -25.62
N GLY A 191 -2.13 -7.13 -26.65
CA GLY A 191 -2.57 -7.42 -28.02
C GLY A 191 -1.93 -8.68 -28.61
N GLN A 192 -0.80 -9.13 -28.07
CA GLN A 192 -0.03 -10.28 -28.56
C GLN A 192 -0.19 -11.54 -27.70
N ASP A 193 -0.63 -11.40 -26.45
CA ASP A 193 -0.82 -12.50 -25.51
C ASP A 193 -2.31 -12.81 -25.29
N GLY A 194 -2.78 -13.87 -25.97
CA GLY A 194 -4.17 -14.33 -25.85
C GLY A 194 -4.52 -14.87 -24.46
N ASP A 195 -3.58 -15.48 -23.74
CA ASP A 195 -3.84 -16.04 -22.40
C ASP A 195 -4.03 -14.91 -21.38
N MET A 196 -3.26 -13.82 -21.52
CA MET A 196 -3.42 -12.62 -20.71
C MET A 196 -4.76 -11.91 -20.99
N GLN A 197 -5.19 -11.84 -22.26
CA GLN A 197 -6.51 -11.30 -22.62
C GLN A 197 -7.64 -12.08 -21.97
N ASP A 198 -7.58 -13.42 -22.03
CA ASP A 198 -8.58 -14.29 -21.45
C ASP A 198 -8.63 -14.17 -19.92
N TRP A 199 -7.46 -14.07 -19.27
CA TRP A 199 -7.38 -13.81 -17.83
C TRP A 199 -7.98 -12.47 -17.43
N ILE A 200 -7.67 -11.38 -18.15
CA ILE A 200 -8.25 -10.05 -17.88
C ILE A 200 -9.75 -10.05 -18.12
N ASN A 201 -10.24 -10.68 -19.18
CA ASN A 201 -11.67 -10.79 -19.46
C ASN A 201 -12.39 -11.55 -18.35
N ALA A 202 -11.83 -12.67 -17.89
CA ALA A 202 -12.39 -13.45 -16.78
C ALA A 202 -12.44 -12.61 -15.49
N TRP A 203 -11.35 -11.89 -15.18
CA TRP A 203 -11.26 -11.02 -14.01
C TRP A 203 -12.25 -9.84 -14.07
N LEU A 204 -12.37 -9.17 -15.22
CA LEU A 204 -13.34 -8.08 -15.42
C LEU A 204 -14.77 -8.58 -15.30
N THR A 205 -15.06 -9.74 -15.90
CA THR A 205 -16.39 -10.35 -15.82
C THR A 205 -16.76 -10.69 -14.38
N ASP A 206 -15.86 -11.32 -13.62
CA ASP A 206 -16.10 -11.64 -12.21
C ASP A 206 -16.26 -10.38 -11.34
N SER A 207 -15.43 -9.36 -11.60
CA SER A 207 -15.52 -8.07 -10.90
C SER A 207 -16.85 -7.35 -11.16
N VAL A 208 -17.31 -7.34 -12.42
CA VAL A 208 -18.61 -6.77 -12.80
C VAL A 208 -19.74 -7.53 -12.14
N VAL A 209 -19.70 -8.87 -12.14
CA VAL A 209 -20.70 -9.71 -11.45
C VAL A 209 -20.76 -9.38 -9.96
N GLN A 210 -19.61 -9.28 -9.28
CA GLN A 210 -19.57 -8.92 -7.86
C GLN A 210 -20.13 -7.51 -7.59
N VAL A 211 -19.84 -6.53 -8.45
CA VAL A 211 -20.37 -5.17 -8.31
C VAL A 211 -21.88 -5.14 -8.56
N VAL A 212 -22.37 -5.85 -9.56
CA VAL A 212 -23.80 -5.95 -9.88
C VAL A 212 -24.54 -6.66 -8.75
N ASP A 213 -24.03 -7.77 -8.24
CA ASP A 213 -24.64 -8.50 -7.11
C ASP A 213 -24.72 -7.65 -5.85
N ARG A 214 -23.64 -6.90 -5.55
CA ARG A 214 -23.59 -6.00 -4.39
C ARG A 214 -24.57 -4.83 -4.50
N ASN A 215 -24.85 -4.36 -5.71
CA ASN A 215 -25.73 -3.21 -5.96
C ASN A 215 -27.10 -3.62 -6.57
N ARG A 216 -27.43 -4.92 -6.55
CA ARG A 216 -28.63 -5.48 -7.21
C ARG A 216 -29.92 -4.75 -6.83
N ALA A 217 -30.05 -4.35 -5.57
CA ALA A 217 -31.24 -3.67 -5.06
C ALA A 217 -31.37 -2.24 -5.62
N GLN A 218 -30.25 -1.55 -5.80
CA GLN A 218 -30.21 -0.19 -6.35
C GLN A 218 -30.45 -0.21 -7.86
N ILE A 219 -29.87 -1.19 -8.57
CA ILE A 219 -30.14 -1.41 -10.01
C ILE A 219 -31.61 -1.75 -10.23
N ALA A 220 -32.18 -2.65 -9.42
CA ALA A 220 -33.61 -2.97 -9.49
C ALA A 220 -34.50 -1.77 -9.20
N SER A 221 -34.13 -0.90 -8.25
CA SER A 221 -34.84 0.36 -7.99
C SER A 221 -34.78 1.28 -9.20
N LEU A 222 -33.60 1.48 -9.79
CA LEU A 222 -33.42 2.35 -10.96
C LEU A 222 -34.21 1.85 -12.18
N ILE A 223 -34.22 0.53 -12.43
CA ILE A 223 -35.04 -0.05 -13.50
C ILE A 223 -36.53 0.14 -13.18
N SER A 224 -36.94 -0.11 -11.94
CA SER A 224 -38.33 0.09 -11.51
C SER A 224 -38.79 1.52 -11.70
N ASP A 225 -37.96 2.50 -11.29
CA ASP A 225 -38.26 3.91 -11.38
C ASP A 225 -38.23 4.40 -12.84
N THR A 226 -37.30 3.87 -13.65
CA THR A 226 -37.26 4.15 -15.09
C THR A 226 -38.49 3.61 -15.81
N VAL A 227 -38.89 2.37 -15.55
CA VAL A 227 -40.11 1.76 -16.13
C VAL A 227 -41.37 2.50 -15.67
N LYS A 228 -41.42 2.95 -14.41
CA LYS A 228 -42.52 3.79 -13.90
C LYS A 228 -42.58 5.16 -14.55
N SER A 229 -41.43 5.70 -14.98
CA SER A 229 -41.34 7.00 -15.64
C SER A 229 -41.72 6.98 -17.13
N TRP A 230 -41.91 5.80 -17.71
CA TRP A 230 -42.32 5.67 -19.11
C TRP A 230 -43.82 5.96 -19.26
N ASP A 231 -44.15 6.85 -20.20
CA ASP A 231 -45.54 7.16 -20.54
C ASP A 231 -46.19 5.93 -21.20
N GLY A 232 -47.24 5.40 -20.56
CA GLY A 232 -47.86 4.13 -20.91
C GLY A 232 -48.44 4.11 -22.33
N LEU A 233 -48.86 5.27 -22.85
CA LEU A 233 -49.43 5.40 -24.19
C LEU A 233 -48.36 5.28 -25.29
N ASP A 234 -47.23 5.94 -25.13
CA ASP A 234 -46.15 5.94 -26.12
C ASP A 234 -45.37 4.61 -26.11
N THR A 235 -45.23 4.00 -24.93
CA THR A 235 -44.60 2.68 -24.77
C THR A 235 -45.48 1.58 -25.38
N SER A 236 -46.79 1.60 -25.13
CA SER A 236 -47.74 0.66 -25.73
C SER A 236 -47.74 0.75 -27.25
N ARG A 237 -47.71 1.96 -27.82
CA ARG A 237 -47.70 2.16 -29.28
C ARG A 237 -46.40 1.67 -29.93
N ARG A 238 -45.25 1.81 -29.24
CA ARG A 238 -43.95 1.27 -29.72
C ARG A 238 -43.86 -0.25 -29.62
N VAL A 239 -44.42 -0.84 -28.57
CA VAL A 239 -44.52 -2.31 -28.41
C VAL A 239 -45.48 -2.90 -29.44
N GLU A 240 -46.61 -2.24 -29.72
CA GLU A 240 -47.58 -2.65 -30.74
C GLU A 240 -47.00 -2.57 -32.16
N LEU A 241 -46.20 -1.53 -32.46
CA LEU A 241 -45.46 -1.42 -33.73
C LEU A 241 -44.38 -2.50 -33.88
N ALA A 242 -43.75 -2.94 -32.80
CA ALA A 242 -42.74 -3.99 -32.82
C ALA A 242 -43.34 -5.41 -32.91
N ILE A 243 -44.48 -5.66 -32.24
CA ILE A 243 -45.14 -6.97 -32.17
C ILE A 243 -46.18 -7.19 -33.28
N GLY A 244 -46.71 -6.12 -33.89
CA GLY A 244 -47.84 -6.17 -34.83
C GLY A 244 -47.65 -7.07 -36.06
N ARG A 245 -46.40 -7.34 -36.46
CA ARG A 245 -46.07 -8.26 -37.56
C ARG A 245 -46.22 -9.75 -37.18
N ASP A 246 -45.91 -10.14 -35.95
CA ASP A 246 -46.00 -11.54 -35.51
C ASP A 246 -47.43 -12.01 -35.25
N LEU A 247 -48.29 -11.13 -34.71
CA LEU A 247 -49.71 -11.42 -34.51
C LEU A 247 -50.46 -11.64 -35.85
N GLN A 248 -50.00 -11.03 -36.94
CA GLN A 248 -50.57 -11.23 -38.27
C GLN A 248 -50.24 -12.60 -38.87
N PHE A 249 -49.08 -13.19 -38.56
CA PHE A 249 -48.71 -14.53 -39.05
C PHE A 249 -49.64 -15.63 -38.52
N ILE A 250 -50.12 -15.52 -37.28
CA ILE A 250 -51.13 -16.43 -36.73
C ILE A 250 -52.44 -16.33 -37.53
N ARG A 251 -52.84 -15.11 -37.91
CA ARG A 251 -54.08 -14.88 -38.67
C ARG A 251 -53.96 -15.41 -40.10
N ILE A 252 -52.83 -15.19 -40.77
CA ILE A 252 -52.56 -15.70 -42.12
C ILE A 252 -52.51 -17.23 -42.12
N ASN A 253 -51.74 -17.84 -41.22
CA ASN A 253 -51.65 -19.30 -41.11
C ASN A 253 -53.00 -19.94 -40.79
N GLY A 254 -53.82 -19.31 -39.93
CA GLY A 254 -55.19 -19.76 -39.65
C GLY A 254 -56.10 -19.76 -40.88
N THR A 255 -56.07 -18.71 -41.71
CA THR A 255 -56.85 -18.67 -42.96
C THR A 255 -56.35 -19.66 -44.00
N LEU A 256 -55.04 -19.91 -44.06
CA LEU A 256 -54.43 -20.79 -45.04
C LEU A 256 -54.74 -22.26 -44.72
N VAL A 257 -54.61 -22.66 -43.44
CA VAL A 257 -54.97 -24.00 -42.98
C VAL A 257 -56.48 -24.22 -43.07
N GLY A 258 -57.29 -23.24 -42.63
CA GLY A 258 -58.75 -23.33 -42.73
C GLY A 258 -59.26 -23.44 -44.17
N GLY A 259 -58.67 -22.69 -45.10
CA GLY A 259 -58.98 -22.77 -46.53
C GLY A 259 -58.61 -24.13 -47.14
N LEU A 260 -57.43 -24.65 -46.80
CA LEU A 260 -56.93 -25.93 -47.33
C LEU A 260 -57.77 -27.11 -46.81
N VAL A 261 -58.13 -27.10 -45.52
CA VAL A 261 -59.06 -28.08 -44.93
C VAL A 261 -60.44 -27.97 -45.58
N GLY A 262 -60.94 -26.76 -45.83
CA GLY A 262 -62.21 -26.55 -46.52
C GLY A 262 -62.23 -27.12 -47.94
N VAL A 263 -61.15 -26.93 -48.70
CA VAL A 263 -60.99 -27.51 -50.05
C VAL A 263 -60.95 -29.04 -49.99
N VAL A 264 -60.20 -29.61 -49.03
CA VAL A 264 -60.13 -31.07 -48.86
C VAL A 264 -61.49 -31.67 -48.53
N ILE A 265 -62.24 -31.07 -47.60
CA ILE A 265 -63.60 -31.51 -47.25
C ILE A 265 -64.53 -31.41 -48.47
N HIS A 266 -64.44 -30.32 -49.23
CA HIS A 266 -65.27 -30.13 -50.42
C HIS A 266 -64.95 -31.17 -51.51
N ALA A 267 -63.67 -31.48 -51.73
CA ALA A 267 -63.22 -32.49 -52.69
C ALA A 267 -63.69 -33.91 -52.31
N ILE A 268 -63.62 -34.27 -51.02
CA ILE A 268 -64.15 -35.56 -50.53
C ILE A 268 -65.66 -35.64 -50.72
N LYS A 269 -66.39 -34.53 -50.58
CA LYS A 269 -67.85 -34.50 -50.78
C LYS A 269 -68.27 -34.62 -52.25
N LEU A 270 -67.36 -34.35 -53.19
CA LEU A 270 -67.61 -34.36 -54.64
C LEU A 270 -67.33 -35.72 -55.30
N ILE A 271 -66.70 -36.64 -54.57
CA ILE A 271 -66.50 -38.05 -54.91
C ILE A 271 -67.64 -38.86 -54.29
#